data_AF-D1VX25-F1
#
_entry.id   AF-D1VX25-F1
#
_cell.length_a   1.000
_cell.length_b   1.000
_cell.length_c   1.000
_cell.angle_alpha   90.00
_cell.angle_beta   90.00
_cell.angle_gamma   90.00
#
_symmetry.space_group_name_H-M   'P 1'
#
loop_
_entity.id
_entity.type
_entity.pdbx_description
1 polymer ?
#
loop_
_entity_poly.entity_id
_entity_poly.type
_entity_poly.pdbx_seq_one_letter_code
_entity_poly.pdbx_strand_id
1 'polypeptide(L)'
;TNFDTANVTDMSGMFSDCSSLVSLNLTNFYTAKVTDMSFMFYNCKSLASLNLTNFYTANVTRMHVMFYNCSSLKSLDLTNFYTEKVTNMYNMFYNCKSLASLNLTNFNTEKVTDMSEMFNNCRSLTTIYCNDDWSVGGKVKDHSGMFIGCPNLRGEGAAYDSSKTGIEMANPTTGYFTAKTNGIDHVKAAGKVGDGKIYDLSGRQVSKNYKGVVIMNGRKILQR
;
A
#
# COMPACT_ATOMS: atom_id res chain seq x y z
N THR A 1 -25.39 9.05 -9.84
CA THR A 1 -24.49 9.02 -11.01
C THR A 1 -24.37 7.57 -11.47
N ASN A 2 -24.48 7.28 -12.77
CA ASN A 2 -24.31 5.94 -13.37
C ASN A 2 -22.85 5.67 -13.76
N PHE A 3 -21.90 6.15 -12.95
CA PHE A 3 -20.47 6.00 -13.23
C PHE A 3 -20.01 4.61 -12.80
N ASP A 4 -20.21 3.63 -13.67
CA ASP A 4 -19.85 2.22 -13.44
C ASP A 4 -18.40 1.95 -13.86
N THR A 5 -17.56 1.56 -12.91
CA THR A 5 -16.16 1.20 -13.17
C THR A 5 -15.90 -0.31 -13.11
N ALA A 6 -16.93 -1.16 -13.04
CA ALA A 6 -16.78 -2.61 -12.80
C ALA A 6 -15.99 -3.36 -13.88
N ASN A 7 -15.88 -2.80 -15.08
CA ASN A 7 -15.13 -3.36 -16.20
C ASN A 7 -13.84 -2.60 -16.54
N VAL A 8 -13.51 -1.54 -15.80
CA VAL A 8 -12.30 -0.74 -16.03
C VAL A 8 -11.07 -1.56 -15.64
N THR A 9 -10.09 -1.62 -16.53
CA THR A 9 -8.80 -2.29 -16.31
C THR A 9 -7.65 -1.30 -16.09
N ASP A 10 -7.83 -0.04 -16.47
CA ASP A 10 -6.82 1.01 -16.38
C ASP A 10 -7.44 2.25 -15.72
N MET A 11 -6.92 2.63 -14.56
CA MET A 11 -7.28 3.85 -13.85
C MET A 11 -6.07 4.79 -13.71
N SER A 12 -5.05 4.59 -14.55
CA SER A 12 -3.85 5.42 -14.51
C SER A 12 -4.19 6.89 -14.77
N GLY A 13 -3.60 7.77 -13.97
CA GLY A 13 -3.76 9.22 -14.10
C GLY A 13 -5.18 9.77 -13.93
N MET A 14 -6.15 8.99 -13.44
CA MET A 14 -7.56 9.36 -13.46
C MET A 14 -7.90 10.70 -12.78
N PHE A 15 -7.18 11.04 -11.71
CA PHE A 15 -7.27 12.33 -11.02
C PHE A 15 -5.94 13.09 -11.01
N SER A 16 -5.05 12.79 -11.95
CA SER A 16 -3.76 13.45 -12.08
C SER A 16 -3.92 14.97 -12.22
N ASP A 17 -3.06 15.71 -11.53
CA ASP A 17 -2.97 17.17 -11.53
C ASP A 17 -4.25 17.91 -11.13
N CYS A 18 -5.20 17.22 -10.50
CA CYS A 18 -6.37 17.83 -9.85
C CYS A 18 -5.96 18.54 -8.55
N SER A 19 -5.06 19.52 -8.66
CA SER A 19 -4.36 20.16 -7.54
C SER A 19 -5.27 20.92 -6.58
N SER A 20 -6.44 21.38 -7.04
CA SER A 20 -7.49 22.03 -6.24
C SER A 20 -8.52 21.03 -5.67
N LEU A 21 -8.40 19.73 -5.92
CA LEU A 21 -9.33 18.71 -5.42
C LEU A 21 -9.18 18.56 -3.90
N VAL A 22 -10.20 18.98 -3.15
CA VAL A 22 -10.22 18.90 -1.67
C VAL A 22 -10.85 17.61 -1.18
N SER A 23 -11.85 17.09 -1.89
CA SER A 23 -12.61 15.89 -1.53
C SER A 23 -13.06 15.13 -2.76
N LEU A 24 -13.15 13.81 -2.64
CA LEU A 24 -13.61 12.92 -3.71
C LEU A 24 -14.49 11.81 -3.13
N ASN A 25 -15.66 11.60 -3.72
CA ASN A 25 -16.51 10.48 -3.37
C ASN A 25 -16.21 9.27 -4.26
N LEU A 26 -15.65 8.21 -3.66
CA LEU A 26 -15.25 6.97 -4.33
C LEU A 26 -16.14 5.77 -3.98
N THR A 27 -17.28 5.96 -3.32
CA THR A 27 -18.09 4.83 -2.80
C THR A 27 -18.58 3.88 -3.89
N ASN A 28 -18.75 4.35 -5.12
CA ASN A 28 -19.25 3.52 -6.24
C ASN A 28 -18.13 3.00 -7.16
N PHE A 29 -16.86 3.16 -6.78
CA PHE A 29 -15.74 2.65 -7.56
C PHE A 29 -15.55 1.16 -7.30
N TYR A 30 -15.62 0.38 -8.37
CA TYR A 30 -15.23 -1.02 -8.43
C TYR A 30 -13.88 -1.14 -9.13
N THR A 31 -12.89 -1.70 -8.43
CA THR A 31 -11.50 -1.74 -8.89
C THR A 31 -10.95 -3.15 -9.09
N ALA A 32 -11.78 -4.19 -8.89
CA ALA A 32 -11.33 -5.58 -8.88
C ALA A 32 -10.71 -6.07 -10.20
N LYS A 33 -11.01 -5.43 -11.34
CA LYS A 33 -10.42 -5.75 -12.65
C LYS A 33 -9.26 -4.83 -13.04
N VAL A 34 -8.99 -3.81 -12.25
CA VAL A 34 -7.95 -2.82 -12.55
C VAL A 34 -6.59 -3.47 -12.42
N THR A 35 -5.76 -3.28 -13.45
CA THR A 35 -4.39 -3.75 -13.53
C THR A 35 -3.37 -2.61 -13.44
N ASP A 36 -3.78 -1.37 -13.70
CA ASP A 36 -2.93 -0.18 -13.63
C ASP A 36 -3.60 0.94 -12.82
N MET A 37 -2.93 1.40 -11.77
CA MET A 37 -3.32 2.54 -10.93
C MET A 37 -2.20 3.59 -10.83
N SER A 38 -1.23 3.55 -11.76
CA SER A 38 -0.12 4.51 -11.76
C SER A 38 -0.62 5.95 -11.91
N PHE A 39 0.04 6.91 -11.25
CA PHE A 39 -0.33 8.33 -11.29
C PHE A 39 -1.77 8.70 -10.87
N MET A 40 -2.58 7.77 -10.33
CA MET A 40 -4.03 7.97 -10.18
C MET A 40 -4.41 9.25 -9.42
N PHE A 41 -3.65 9.63 -8.39
CA PHE A 41 -3.82 10.87 -7.61
C PHE A 41 -2.58 11.78 -7.69
N TYR A 42 -1.77 11.67 -8.74
CA TYR A 42 -0.58 12.50 -8.94
C TYR A 42 -0.90 13.99 -8.79
N ASN A 43 -0.10 14.73 -8.03
CA ASN A 43 -0.24 16.18 -7.83
C ASN A 43 -1.62 16.65 -7.30
N CYS A 44 -2.39 15.80 -6.63
CA CYS A 44 -3.60 16.19 -5.89
C CYS A 44 -3.25 16.94 -4.59
N LYS A 45 -2.63 18.13 -4.72
CA LYS A 45 -1.99 18.86 -3.63
C LYS A 45 -2.94 19.26 -2.50
N SER A 46 -4.20 19.58 -2.80
CA SER A 46 -5.21 20.02 -1.82
C SER A 46 -5.99 18.88 -1.18
N LEU A 47 -5.76 17.63 -1.60
CA LEU A 47 -6.51 16.48 -1.11
C LEU A 47 -6.05 16.15 0.32
N ALA A 48 -6.91 16.41 1.31
CA ALA A 48 -6.57 16.23 2.73
C ALA A 48 -6.84 14.81 3.25
N SER A 49 -7.81 14.12 2.64
CA SER A 49 -8.25 12.77 3.02
C SER A 49 -8.82 12.04 1.81
N LEU A 50 -8.70 10.72 1.79
CA LEU A 50 -9.24 9.87 0.74
C LEU A 50 -9.83 8.59 1.34
N ASN A 51 -11.08 8.29 1.02
CA ASN A 51 -11.71 7.02 1.40
C ASN A 51 -11.47 5.99 0.30
N LEU A 52 -10.63 4.98 0.61
CA LEU A 52 -10.27 3.89 -0.29
C LEU A 52 -10.84 2.53 0.12
N THR A 53 -11.86 2.49 0.99
CA THR A 53 -12.40 1.21 1.50
C THR A 53 -12.88 0.27 0.38
N ASN A 54 -13.31 0.80 -0.77
CA ASN A 54 -13.76 -0.02 -1.91
C ASN A 54 -12.66 -0.34 -2.94
N PHE A 55 -11.40 0.03 -2.66
CA PHE A 55 -10.27 -0.26 -3.53
C PHE A 55 -9.70 -1.65 -3.23
N TYR A 56 -9.82 -2.55 -4.20
CA TYR A 56 -9.29 -3.92 -4.15
C TYR A 56 -8.22 -4.07 -5.22
N THR A 57 -6.96 -4.17 -4.80
CA THR A 57 -5.82 -4.04 -5.73
C THR A 57 -5.15 -5.35 -6.11
N ALA A 58 -5.74 -6.51 -5.80
CA ALA A 58 -5.13 -7.84 -5.99
C ALA A 58 -4.76 -8.19 -7.46
N ASN A 59 -5.29 -7.44 -8.43
CA ASN A 59 -4.95 -7.57 -9.86
C ASN A 59 -4.04 -6.46 -10.38
N VAL A 60 -3.75 -5.44 -9.58
CA VAL A 60 -2.91 -4.31 -9.97
C VAL A 60 -1.46 -4.76 -10.07
N THR A 61 -0.81 -4.36 -11.16
CA THR A 61 0.61 -4.63 -11.41
C THR A 61 1.47 -3.37 -11.35
N ARG A 62 0.88 -2.17 -11.54
CA ARG A 62 1.58 -0.88 -11.47
C ARG A 62 0.90 0.08 -10.51
N MET A 63 1.67 0.61 -9.55
CA MET A 63 1.23 1.61 -8.56
C MET A 63 2.21 2.79 -8.42
N HIS A 64 3.18 2.90 -9.33
CA HIS A 64 4.16 3.98 -9.28
C HIS A 64 3.49 5.35 -9.34
N VAL A 65 4.03 6.29 -8.56
CA VAL A 65 3.63 7.71 -8.56
C VAL A 65 2.15 7.93 -8.14
N MET A 66 1.45 6.91 -7.62
CA MET A 66 -0.01 6.96 -7.37
C MET A 66 -0.45 8.11 -6.46
N PHE A 67 0.31 8.43 -5.40
CA PHE A 67 0.01 9.52 -4.45
C PHE A 67 1.09 10.62 -4.45
N TYR A 68 1.94 10.66 -5.48
CA TYR A 68 3.02 11.64 -5.57
C TYR A 68 2.48 13.07 -5.41
N ASN A 69 3.13 13.82 -4.53
CA ASN A 69 2.83 15.22 -4.23
C ASN A 69 1.38 15.48 -3.78
N CYS A 70 0.73 14.49 -3.16
CA CYS A 70 -0.49 14.68 -2.36
C CYS A 70 -0.14 15.38 -1.03
N SER A 71 0.40 16.60 -1.11
CA SER A 71 1.11 17.24 0.01
C SER A 71 0.24 17.57 1.23
N SER A 72 -1.08 17.68 1.06
CA SER A 72 -2.05 17.91 2.15
C SER A 72 -2.60 16.63 2.78
N LEU A 73 -2.34 15.46 2.20
CA LEU A 73 -2.89 14.19 2.66
C LEU A 73 -2.29 13.82 4.02
N LYS A 74 -3.14 13.75 5.06
CA LYS A 74 -2.69 13.53 6.44
C LYS A 74 -2.62 12.07 6.84
N SER A 75 -3.51 11.25 6.28
CA SER A 75 -3.67 9.84 6.59
C SER A 75 -4.20 9.10 5.36
N LEU A 76 -3.86 7.82 5.26
CA LEU A 76 -4.34 6.95 4.19
C LEU A 76 -4.61 5.56 4.76
N ASP A 77 -5.84 5.08 4.61
CA ASP A 77 -6.18 3.70 4.94
C ASP A 77 -5.92 2.79 3.74
N LEU A 78 -4.91 1.93 3.88
CA LEU A 78 -4.46 0.99 2.85
C LEU A 78 -4.80 -0.47 3.22
N THR A 79 -5.73 -0.69 4.15
CA THR A 79 -6.04 -2.04 4.66
C THR A 79 -6.51 -3.02 3.57
N ASN A 80 -7.10 -2.51 2.48
CA ASN A 80 -7.58 -3.32 1.35
C ASN A 80 -6.60 -3.35 0.14
N PHE A 81 -5.38 -2.82 0.31
CA PHE A 81 -4.35 -2.88 -0.71
C PHE A 81 -3.60 -4.21 -0.62
N TYR A 82 -3.77 -5.01 -1.67
CA TYR A 82 -3.09 -6.29 -1.91
C TYR A 82 -2.10 -6.09 -3.06
N THR A 83 -0.82 -6.33 -2.81
CA THR A 83 0.26 -5.93 -3.74
C THR A 83 1.05 -7.12 -4.28
N GLU A 84 0.57 -8.36 -4.16
CA GLU A 84 1.30 -9.59 -4.52
C GLU A 84 1.60 -9.72 -6.04
N LYS A 85 1.02 -8.85 -6.85
CA LYS A 85 1.26 -8.75 -8.30
C LYS A 85 1.95 -7.45 -8.72
N VAL A 86 2.13 -6.50 -7.80
CA VAL A 86 2.74 -5.20 -8.09
C VAL A 86 4.23 -5.40 -8.35
N THR A 87 4.71 -4.82 -9.45
CA THR A 87 6.13 -4.85 -9.82
C THR A 87 6.81 -3.50 -9.70
N ASN A 88 6.05 -2.40 -9.63
CA ASN A 88 6.60 -1.05 -9.56
C ASN A 88 5.82 -0.16 -8.56
N MET A 89 6.53 0.35 -7.56
CA MET A 89 6.06 1.31 -6.54
C MET A 89 6.94 2.57 -6.48
N TYR A 90 7.73 2.84 -7.52
CA TYR A 90 8.55 4.04 -7.67
C TYR A 90 7.75 5.29 -7.27
N ASN A 91 8.31 6.11 -6.38
CA ASN A 91 7.75 7.42 -6.04
C ASN A 91 6.29 7.42 -5.52
N MET A 92 5.76 6.28 -5.07
CA MET A 92 4.34 6.12 -4.76
C MET A 92 3.81 7.16 -3.75
N PHE A 93 4.60 7.53 -2.74
CA PHE A 93 4.25 8.53 -1.72
C PHE A 93 5.19 9.75 -1.72
N TYR A 94 5.98 9.96 -2.77
CA TYR A 94 6.93 11.05 -2.85
C TYR A 94 6.26 12.40 -2.54
N ASN A 95 6.88 13.21 -1.68
CA ASN A 95 6.45 14.55 -1.30
C ASN A 95 5.02 14.61 -0.68
N CYS A 96 4.54 13.52 -0.08
CA CYS A 96 3.38 13.50 0.81
C CYS A 96 3.72 14.17 2.16
N LYS A 97 3.99 15.48 2.14
CA LYS A 97 4.58 16.22 3.26
C LYS A 97 3.78 16.16 4.57
N SER A 98 2.45 16.01 4.51
CA SER A 98 1.57 16.01 5.68
C SER A 98 1.23 14.62 6.22
N LEU A 99 1.67 13.55 5.54
CA LEU A 99 1.33 12.18 5.90
C LEU A 99 2.09 11.80 7.17
N ALA A 100 1.37 11.55 8.27
CA ALA A 100 1.97 11.35 9.59
C ALA A 100 2.42 9.89 9.82
N SER A 101 1.64 8.93 9.34
CA SER A 101 1.94 7.50 9.46
C SER A 101 1.39 6.72 8.29
N LEU A 102 2.03 5.61 7.96
CA LEU A 102 1.54 4.65 6.96
C LEU A 102 1.47 3.25 7.55
N ASN A 103 0.39 2.55 7.24
CA ASN A 103 0.25 1.13 7.58
C ASN A 103 0.35 0.28 6.31
N LEU A 104 1.49 -0.40 6.14
CA LEU A 104 1.81 -1.25 5.01
C LEU A 104 1.79 -2.74 5.39
N THR A 105 1.19 -3.13 6.52
CA THR A 105 1.24 -4.53 6.98
C THR A 105 0.65 -5.53 5.99
N ASN A 106 -0.27 -5.12 5.11
CA ASN A 106 -0.85 -5.99 4.06
C ASN A 106 -0.04 -6.01 2.75
N PHE A 107 1.04 -5.22 2.62
CA PHE A 107 1.82 -5.17 1.40
C PHE A 107 2.73 -6.41 1.31
N ASN A 108 2.71 -7.04 0.13
CA ASN A 108 3.72 -8.00 -0.31
C ASN A 108 4.56 -7.34 -1.40
N THR A 109 5.87 -7.27 -1.17
CA THR A 109 6.85 -6.60 -2.04
C THR A 109 7.76 -7.59 -2.79
N GLU A 110 7.51 -8.90 -2.73
CA GLU A 110 8.40 -9.94 -3.29
C GLU A 110 8.63 -9.82 -4.81
N LYS A 111 7.65 -9.27 -5.53
CA LYS A 111 7.72 -9.05 -6.98
C LYS A 111 8.12 -7.64 -7.38
N VAL A 112 8.23 -6.73 -6.43
CA VAL A 112 8.56 -5.34 -6.72
C VAL A 112 10.02 -5.26 -7.15
N THR A 113 10.26 -4.62 -8.30
CA THR A 113 11.59 -4.41 -8.88
C THR A 113 12.07 -2.97 -8.76
N ASP A 114 11.18 -2.06 -8.37
CA ASP A 114 11.47 -0.64 -8.19
C ASP A 114 10.61 -0.04 -7.07
N MET A 115 11.30 0.50 -6.06
CA MET A 115 10.72 1.28 -4.95
C MET A 115 11.56 2.54 -4.70
N SER A 116 12.33 3.01 -5.69
CA SER A 116 13.16 4.20 -5.53
C SER A 116 12.31 5.39 -5.10
N GLU A 117 12.86 6.18 -4.17
CA GLU A 117 12.27 7.43 -3.71
C GLU A 117 10.82 7.33 -3.17
N MET A 118 10.34 6.13 -2.82
CA MET A 118 8.93 5.87 -2.47
C MET A 118 8.38 6.79 -1.37
N PHE A 119 9.19 7.16 -0.38
CA PHE A 119 8.81 8.05 0.72
C PHE A 119 9.58 9.39 0.71
N ASN A 120 10.36 9.69 -0.32
CA ASN A 120 11.21 10.87 -0.37
C ASN A 120 10.39 12.15 -0.10
N ASN A 121 10.91 13.05 0.73
CA ASN A 121 10.28 14.28 1.18
C ASN A 121 8.94 14.11 1.94
N CYS A 122 8.67 12.94 2.53
CA CYS A 122 7.57 12.75 3.48
C CYS A 122 7.92 13.35 4.86
N ARG A 123 7.98 14.68 4.93
CA ARG A 123 8.54 15.41 6.09
C ARG A 123 7.83 15.16 7.42
N SER A 124 6.52 14.89 7.42
CA SER A 124 5.76 14.63 8.66
C SER A 124 5.70 13.15 9.04
N LEU A 125 6.24 12.25 8.21
CA LEU A 125 6.11 10.82 8.43
C LEU A 125 6.96 10.40 9.62
N THR A 126 6.31 9.92 10.67
CA THR A 126 6.98 9.43 11.90
C THR A 126 7.14 7.93 11.91
N THR A 127 6.15 7.20 11.37
CA THR A 127 6.09 5.74 11.50
C THR A 127 5.57 5.10 10.22
N ILE A 128 6.26 4.04 9.80
CA ILE A 128 5.82 3.15 8.73
C ILE A 128 5.68 1.75 9.32
N TYR A 129 4.45 1.26 9.43
CA TYR A 129 4.18 -0.08 9.92
C TYR A 129 4.34 -1.11 8.80
N CYS A 130 4.97 -2.24 9.10
CA CYS A 130 5.12 -3.36 8.19
C CYS A 130 4.78 -4.69 8.87
N ASN A 131 4.60 -5.73 8.05
CA ASN A 131 4.58 -7.11 8.55
C ASN A 131 6.00 -7.56 8.95
N ASP A 132 6.07 -8.63 9.75
CA ASP A 132 7.33 -9.16 10.28
C ASP A 132 8.25 -9.72 9.18
N ASP A 133 7.66 -10.16 8.07
CA ASP A 133 8.35 -10.71 6.90
C ASP A 133 8.71 -9.63 5.85
N TRP A 134 8.69 -8.34 6.21
CA TRP A 134 8.95 -7.27 5.25
C TRP A 134 10.32 -7.44 4.60
N SER A 135 10.30 -7.61 3.28
CA SER A 135 11.47 -7.89 2.47
C SER A 135 11.55 -6.87 1.35
N VAL A 136 12.68 -6.18 1.30
CA VAL A 136 13.07 -5.42 0.12
C VAL A 136 13.57 -6.46 -0.88
N GLY A 137 12.69 -6.86 -1.80
CA GLY A 137 12.97 -7.99 -2.69
C GLY A 137 14.34 -7.84 -3.35
N GLY A 138 15.16 -8.89 -3.35
CA GLY A 138 16.53 -8.88 -3.92
C GLY A 138 16.60 -8.60 -5.43
N LYS A 139 15.49 -8.21 -6.05
CA LYS A 139 15.34 -7.79 -7.45
C LYS A 139 15.27 -6.27 -7.60
N VAL A 140 15.17 -5.50 -6.52
CA VAL A 140 15.17 -4.04 -6.59
C VAL A 140 16.55 -3.58 -7.05
N LYS A 141 16.61 -2.98 -8.25
CA LYS A 141 17.88 -2.62 -8.92
C LYS A 141 18.41 -1.24 -8.54
N ASP A 142 17.51 -0.36 -8.11
CA ASP A 142 17.83 0.99 -7.69
C ASP A 142 17.39 1.19 -6.24
N HIS A 143 18.35 1.60 -5.44
CA HIS A 143 18.32 1.64 -3.98
C HIS A 143 18.22 3.09 -3.49
N SER A 144 18.25 4.05 -4.42
CA SER A 144 18.57 5.43 -4.08
C SER A 144 17.36 6.19 -3.54
N GLY A 145 17.64 6.95 -2.48
CA GLY A 145 16.80 8.06 -2.04
C GLY A 145 15.43 7.73 -1.44
N MET A 146 15.12 6.47 -1.13
CA MET A 146 13.81 6.05 -0.58
C MET A 146 13.32 6.94 0.57
N PHE A 147 14.23 7.37 1.46
CA PHE A 147 13.92 8.15 2.66
C PHE A 147 14.56 9.55 2.69
N ILE A 148 15.06 10.07 1.56
CA ILE A 148 15.61 11.44 1.54
C ILE A 148 14.55 12.43 2.08
N GLY A 149 14.95 13.37 2.94
CA GLY A 149 14.04 14.42 3.42
C GLY A 149 12.92 13.92 4.34
N CYS A 150 13.14 12.83 5.08
CA CYS A 150 12.20 12.28 6.07
C CYS A 150 12.70 12.44 7.53
N PRO A 151 12.99 13.67 8.01
CA PRO A 151 13.70 13.91 9.28
C PRO A 151 12.99 13.38 10.53
N ASN A 152 11.66 13.22 10.44
CA ASN A 152 10.82 12.81 11.55
C ASN A 152 10.62 11.30 11.65
N LEU A 153 11.16 10.50 10.72
CA LEU A 153 11.05 9.05 10.79
C LEU A 153 11.73 8.51 12.05
N ARG A 154 11.01 7.65 12.76
CA ARG A 154 11.43 6.93 13.96
C ARG A 154 10.92 5.51 13.82
N GLY A 155 11.74 4.66 13.19
CA GLY A 155 11.49 3.23 13.16
C GLY A 155 11.78 2.60 14.51
N GLU A 156 11.45 1.32 14.62
CA GLU A 156 11.77 0.53 15.81
C GLU A 156 13.27 0.28 15.93
N GLY A 157 13.94 -0.02 14.81
CA GLY A 157 15.38 -0.27 14.76
C GLY A 157 16.27 0.97 14.70
N ALA A 158 15.77 2.10 14.17
CA ALA A 158 16.56 3.32 14.02
C ALA A 158 15.71 4.61 13.93
N ALA A 159 16.26 5.69 14.49
CA ALA A 159 15.86 7.05 14.14
C ALA A 159 16.46 7.47 12.80
N TYR A 160 15.79 8.37 12.08
CA TYR A 160 16.27 8.90 10.81
C TYR A 160 17.71 9.45 10.87
N ASP A 161 18.52 9.04 9.89
CA ASP A 161 19.86 9.51 9.64
C ASP A 161 19.96 9.96 8.17
N SER A 162 20.35 11.23 7.94
CA SER A 162 20.45 11.79 6.59
C SER A 162 21.53 11.15 5.72
N SER A 163 22.45 10.37 6.31
CA SER A 163 23.44 9.58 5.58
C SER A 163 22.93 8.19 5.19
N LYS A 164 21.80 7.73 5.75
CA LYS A 164 21.20 6.41 5.51
C LYS A 164 19.80 6.58 4.94
N THR A 165 19.71 6.90 3.66
CA THR A 165 18.43 7.21 3.01
C THR A 165 17.97 6.16 2.01
N GLY A 166 18.73 5.08 1.84
CA GLY A 166 18.44 4.05 0.86
C GLY A 166 17.46 2.99 1.39
N ILE A 167 17.17 2.05 0.50
CA ILE A 167 16.25 0.94 0.74
C ILE A 167 16.70 0.00 1.87
N GLU A 168 17.99 -0.03 2.21
CA GLU A 168 18.54 -0.81 3.32
C GLU A 168 17.86 -0.47 4.66
N MET A 169 17.33 0.75 4.80
CA MET A 169 16.61 1.19 5.99
C MET A 169 15.12 0.81 5.96
N ALA A 170 14.60 0.18 4.91
CA ALA A 170 13.21 -0.28 4.84
C ALA A 170 13.06 -1.67 5.48
N ASN A 171 13.35 -1.76 6.78
CA ASN A 171 13.21 -2.98 7.57
C ASN A 171 12.90 -2.63 9.05
N PRO A 172 12.23 -3.51 9.81
CA PRO A 172 11.84 -3.19 11.19
C PRO A 172 12.96 -3.38 12.22
N THR A 173 13.97 -4.19 11.94
CA THR A 173 14.99 -4.60 12.92
C THR A 173 16.07 -3.54 13.13
N THR A 174 16.56 -2.94 12.05
CA THR A 174 17.65 -1.95 12.06
C THR A 174 17.29 -0.67 11.30
N GLY A 175 16.12 -0.66 10.67
CA GLY A 175 15.67 0.40 9.78
C GLY A 175 14.59 1.31 10.37
N TYR A 176 13.93 2.02 9.48
CA TYR A 176 12.90 3.03 9.76
C TYR A 176 11.49 2.47 9.84
N PHE A 177 11.32 1.16 9.66
CA PHE A 177 10.01 0.54 9.77
C PHE A 177 9.77 0.12 11.23
N THR A 178 8.50 -0.10 11.57
CA THR A 178 8.07 -0.63 12.85
C THR A 178 7.26 -1.88 12.57
N ALA A 179 7.66 -3.01 13.17
CA ALA A 179 6.90 -4.23 13.02
C ALA A 179 5.54 -4.05 13.69
N LYS A 180 4.48 -4.45 13.00
CA LYS A 180 3.15 -4.52 13.57
C LYS A 180 2.58 -5.88 13.23
N THR A 181 2.60 -6.76 14.22
CA THR A 181 1.83 -7.98 14.17
C THR A 181 0.37 -7.57 14.03
N ASN A 182 -0.22 -7.87 12.88
CA ASN A 182 -1.67 -7.93 12.84
C ASN A 182 -2.02 -8.99 13.89
N GLY A 183 -2.90 -8.75 14.86
CA GLY A 183 -3.35 -9.80 15.81
C GLY A 183 -4.00 -11.03 15.13
N ILE A 184 -4.01 -11.03 13.80
CA ILE A 184 -3.99 -12.21 12.97
C ILE A 184 -2.50 -12.57 12.84
N ASP A 185 -1.97 -13.34 13.81
CA ASP A 185 -0.83 -14.21 13.55
C ASP A 185 -1.00 -14.67 12.12
N HIS A 186 0.03 -14.54 11.27
CA HIS A 186 0.06 -15.31 10.03
C HIS A 186 -0.48 -16.66 10.41
N VAL A 187 -1.71 -16.97 9.98
CA VAL A 187 -2.30 -18.24 10.34
C VAL A 187 -1.37 -19.16 9.60
N LYS A 188 -0.41 -19.74 10.33
CA LYS A 188 0.22 -21.00 10.01
C LYS A 188 -0.98 -21.92 10.02
N ALA A 189 -1.76 -21.87 8.95
CA ALA A 189 -2.87 -22.75 8.78
C ALA A 189 -2.21 -24.09 8.92
N ALA A 190 -2.64 -24.83 9.93
CA ALA A 190 -2.33 -26.24 10.04
C ALA A 190 -2.83 -26.99 8.77
N GLY A 191 -3.58 -26.32 7.89
CA GLY A 191 -3.77 -26.69 6.49
C GLY A 191 -2.61 -26.22 5.61
N LYS A 192 -1.96 -27.20 4.97
CA LYS A 192 -1.00 -26.96 3.88
C LYS A 192 -1.55 -25.89 2.92
N VAL A 193 -0.73 -24.92 2.56
CA VAL A 193 -1.01 -23.98 1.47
C VAL A 193 -1.54 -24.79 0.27
N GLY A 194 -2.77 -24.51 -0.17
CA GLY A 194 -3.41 -25.21 -1.28
C GLY A 194 -4.60 -26.13 -0.93
N ASP A 195 -5.08 -26.16 0.32
CA ASP A 195 -6.26 -26.98 0.68
C ASP A 195 -7.61 -26.35 0.27
N GLY A 196 -7.61 -25.11 -0.25
CA GLY A 196 -8.79 -24.44 -0.79
C GLY A 196 -9.83 -24.03 0.25
N LYS A 197 -9.47 -24.05 1.54
CA LYS A 197 -10.34 -23.57 2.62
C LYS A 197 -10.38 -22.05 2.66
N ILE A 198 -11.52 -21.55 3.12
CA ILE A 198 -11.86 -20.14 3.15
C ILE A 198 -12.15 -19.78 4.61
N TYR A 199 -11.60 -18.68 5.08
CA TYR A 199 -11.80 -18.18 6.44
C TYR A 199 -12.30 -16.74 6.39
N ASP A 200 -13.14 -16.31 7.32
CA ASP A 200 -13.39 -14.88 7.49
C ASP A 200 -12.20 -14.20 8.19
N LEU A 201 -12.24 -12.87 8.32
CA LEU A 201 -11.16 -12.08 8.92
C LEU A 201 -10.95 -12.37 10.42
N SER A 202 -11.87 -13.09 11.06
CA SER A 202 -11.72 -13.56 12.45
C SER A 202 -11.03 -14.92 12.56
N GLY A 203 -10.70 -15.54 11.43
CA GLY A 203 -10.10 -16.88 11.38
C GLY A 203 -11.11 -18.02 11.45
N ARG A 204 -12.43 -17.73 11.43
CA ARG A 204 -13.47 -18.76 11.37
C ARG A 204 -13.58 -19.28 9.94
N GLN A 205 -13.56 -20.60 9.77
CA GLN A 205 -13.78 -21.21 8.46
C GLN A 205 -15.19 -20.86 7.95
N VAL A 206 -15.28 -20.37 6.71
CA VAL A 206 -16.54 -20.00 6.05
C VAL A 206 -16.75 -20.80 4.77
N SER A 207 -17.99 -20.81 4.28
CA SER A 207 -18.36 -21.56 3.09
C SER A 207 -17.97 -20.84 1.79
N LYS A 208 -18.03 -21.57 0.67
CA LYS A 208 -17.86 -21.01 -0.68
C LYS A 208 -18.93 -19.97 -1.08
N ASN A 209 -20.00 -19.83 -0.29
CA ASN A 209 -21.07 -18.88 -0.55
C ASN A 209 -20.99 -17.65 0.36
N TYR A 210 -19.97 -17.57 1.22
CA TYR A 210 -19.74 -16.41 2.07
C TYR A 210 -19.38 -15.20 1.19
N LYS A 211 -20.12 -14.10 1.37
CA LYS A 211 -19.89 -12.86 0.64
C LYS A 211 -19.12 -11.89 1.52
N GLY A 212 -17.98 -11.42 1.04
CA GLY A 212 -17.13 -10.50 1.78
C GLY A 212 -15.65 -10.82 1.65
N VAL A 213 -14.83 -10.14 2.44
CA VAL A 213 -13.39 -10.37 2.48
C VAL A 213 -13.12 -11.63 3.29
N VAL A 214 -12.42 -12.57 2.66
CA VAL A 214 -12.06 -13.88 3.23
C VAL A 214 -10.58 -14.14 3.08
N ILE A 215 -10.01 -14.98 3.92
CA ILE A 215 -8.66 -15.51 3.77
C ILE A 215 -8.77 -16.86 3.05
N MET A 216 -8.17 -16.99 1.87
CA MET A 216 -8.06 -18.25 1.14
C MET A 216 -6.60 -18.45 0.71
N ASN A 217 -6.03 -19.62 1.01
CA ASN A 217 -4.60 -19.91 0.79
C ASN A 217 -3.67 -18.83 1.39
N GLY A 218 -4.00 -18.32 2.59
CA GLY A 218 -3.22 -17.29 3.28
C GLY A 218 -3.35 -15.87 2.70
N ARG A 219 -4.23 -15.65 1.71
CA ARG A 219 -4.46 -14.32 1.11
C ARG A 219 -5.86 -13.84 1.37
N LYS A 220 -6.02 -12.54 1.64
CA LYS A 220 -7.36 -11.94 1.68
C LYS A 220 -7.89 -11.78 0.25
N ILE A 221 -9.12 -12.22 0.01
CA ILE A 221 -9.80 -12.25 -1.28
C ILE A 221 -11.21 -11.71 -1.06
N LEU A 222 -11.72 -10.90 -1.99
CA LEU A 222 -13.13 -10.53 -2.00
C LEU A 222 -13.93 -11.65 -2.68
N GLN A 223 -14.73 -12.36 -1.90
CA GLN A 223 -15.62 -13.42 -2.37
C GLN A 223 -17.02 -12.85 -2.65
N ARG A 224 -17.52 -13.08 -3.86
CA ARG A 224 -18.76 -12.51 -4.41
C ARG A 224 -19.92 -13.50 -4.41
#